data_AF-A0A2K8U9D6-F1
#
_entry.id   AF-A0A2K8U9D6-F1
#
_cell.length_a   1.000
_cell.length_b   1.000
_cell.length_c   1.000
_cell.angle_alpha   90.00
_cell.angle_beta   90.00
_cell.angle_gamma   90.00
#
_symmetry.space_group_name_H-M   'P 1'
#
loop_
_entity.id
_entity.type
_entity.pdbx_description
1 polymer ?
#
loop_
_entity_poly.entity_id
_entity_poly.type
_entity_poly.pdbx_seq_one_letter_code
_entity_poly.pdbx_strand_id
1 'polypeptide(L)'
;MNRAASAATTPGGPIATVHHPSEPAAPVAPPAPTGPDRAPDPLAGRLGAALVRMRRGLEQDYRDSIEAHRYRFLGLERGRLTHLLIELGVRASGLSARGRRNATTLALVERTVPIAALPGPFDGLRILHLSDLHLDLDAAILQAIIARVRPLSYDLCVLTGDYCASAVGPCEPALAALAQLRPHLHGPVYAVLGNNDSIEMVPPIEALGIRLLINESLPIERGGERVFLAGIDDPNRYRTHNLEAAAAAIPPDAPAILLAHAPEPFRAAASLGFALMLCGHTHGGQICLPGGFALISHSRAPQRVRAGAWRWRRMQGYTSRGAGSSIIAARFNCPPEVTIHCLRRAAAPDGSGTESVDG
;
A
#
# COMPACT_ATOMS: atom_id res chain seq x y z
N MET A 1 -0.98 -32.94 97.72
CA MET A 1 -1.41 -34.12 98.49
C MET A 1 -2.71 -34.62 97.89
N ASN A 2 -2.82 -35.92 97.63
CA ASN A 2 -4.02 -36.80 97.63
C ASN A 2 -5.39 -36.23 97.21
N ARG A 3 -6.32 -36.94 96.57
CA ARG A 3 -6.45 -38.25 95.91
C ARG A 3 -7.96 -38.27 95.52
N ALA A 4 -8.29 -38.96 94.43
CA ALA A 4 -9.48 -39.80 94.24
C ALA A 4 -10.92 -39.22 94.39
N ALA A 5 -11.72 -39.39 93.33
CA ALA A 5 -13.00 -40.14 93.27
C ALA A 5 -13.71 -39.76 91.95
N SER A 6 -13.92 -40.66 90.97
CA SER A 6 -14.81 -41.83 90.89
C SER A 6 -16.25 -41.51 90.45
N ALA A 7 -16.67 -42.25 89.41
CA ALA A 7 -18.03 -42.58 88.92
C ALA A 7 -18.88 -41.46 88.28
N ALA A 8 -19.13 -41.50 86.95
CA ALA A 8 -20.16 -42.27 86.22
C ALA A 8 -21.57 -41.61 86.38
N THR A 9 -22.45 -41.38 85.40
CA THR A 9 -22.76 -41.98 84.09
C THR A 9 -23.77 -41.04 83.38
N THR A 10 -23.69 -40.79 82.07
CA THR A 10 -24.83 -40.92 81.12
C THR A 10 -24.40 -40.65 79.66
N PRO A 11 -24.98 -41.35 78.66
CA PRO A 11 -24.54 -41.33 77.27
C PRO A 11 -25.45 -40.50 76.35
N GLY A 12 -24.93 -40.07 75.19
CA GLY A 12 -25.77 -39.70 74.05
C GLY A 12 -25.14 -38.71 73.07
N GLY A 13 -24.71 -39.20 71.91
CA GLY A 13 -24.44 -38.37 70.72
C GLY A 13 -23.33 -38.93 69.81
N PRO A 14 -23.65 -39.55 68.66
CA PRO A 14 -22.65 -40.02 67.72
C PRO A 14 -22.02 -38.84 66.96
N ILE A 15 -20.69 -38.76 67.02
CA ILE A 15 -19.86 -37.76 66.32
C ILE A 15 -19.61 -38.24 64.89
N ALA A 16 -19.88 -37.35 63.94
CA ALA A 16 -19.63 -37.51 62.52
C ALA A 16 -18.13 -37.71 62.22
N THR A 17 -17.82 -38.72 61.43
CA THR A 17 -16.48 -39.06 60.98
C THR A 17 -16.06 -38.14 59.84
N VAL A 18 -14.93 -37.47 60.01
CA VAL A 18 -14.32 -36.57 59.03
C VAL A 18 -13.71 -37.40 57.89
N HIS A 19 -14.22 -37.21 56.67
CA HIS A 19 -13.61 -37.72 55.44
C HIS A 19 -12.41 -36.84 55.04
N HIS A 20 -11.25 -37.48 54.86
CA HIS A 20 -10.09 -36.88 54.20
C HIS A 20 -10.38 -36.62 52.70
N PRO A 21 -10.13 -35.41 52.17
CA PRO A 21 -10.11 -35.19 50.72
C PRO A 21 -8.78 -35.65 50.11
N SER A 22 -8.92 -36.31 48.96
CA SER A 22 -7.92 -36.96 48.13
C SER A 22 -6.90 -35.98 47.52
N GLU A 23 -5.69 -36.46 47.26
CA GLU A 23 -4.59 -35.73 46.61
C GLU A 23 -4.99 -35.10 45.25
N PRO A 24 -4.44 -33.94 44.88
CA PRO A 24 -4.68 -33.32 43.59
C PRO A 24 -3.92 -34.05 42.46
N ALA A 25 -4.64 -34.37 41.38
CA ALA A 25 -4.09 -34.98 40.18
C ALA A 25 -3.01 -34.09 39.52
N ALA A 26 -1.92 -34.72 39.07
CA ALA A 26 -0.82 -34.07 38.36
C ALA A 26 -1.30 -33.36 37.08
N PRO A 27 -0.66 -32.23 36.69
CA PRO A 27 -1.05 -31.49 35.49
C PRO A 27 -0.77 -32.33 34.23
N VAL A 28 -1.82 -32.53 33.43
CA VAL A 28 -1.73 -33.15 32.10
C VAL A 28 -0.94 -32.21 31.19
N ALA A 29 0.18 -32.68 30.65
CA ALA A 29 0.97 -31.95 29.67
C ALA A 29 0.11 -31.63 28.42
N PRO A 30 0.28 -30.45 27.80
CA PRO A 30 -0.48 -30.12 26.59
C PRO A 30 -0.13 -31.10 25.47
N PRO A 31 -1.11 -31.49 24.62
CA PRO A 31 -0.84 -32.40 23.52
C PRO A 31 0.17 -31.77 22.55
N ALA A 32 1.14 -32.59 22.10
CA ALA A 32 2.11 -32.19 21.08
C ALA A 32 1.39 -31.71 19.81
N PRO A 33 1.92 -30.68 19.10
CA PRO A 33 1.31 -30.20 17.88
C PRO A 33 1.27 -31.32 16.83
N THR A 34 0.06 -31.72 16.45
CA THR A 34 -0.21 -32.68 15.39
C THR A 34 -0.54 -31.90 14.12
N GLY A 35 0.49 -31.63 13.32
CA GLY A 35 0.36 -31.06 11.99
C GLY A 35 1.65 -31.30 11.20
N PRO A 36 1.60 -31.52 9.88
CA PRO A 36 2.79 -31.73 9.09
C PRO A 36 3.68 -30.49 9.22
N ASP A 37 4.99 -30.70 9.25
CA ASP A 37 6.06 -29.71 9.31
C ASP A 37 6.10 -28.81 8.04
N ARG A 38 4.98 -28.14 7.70
CA ARG A 38 4.82 -26.72 8.02
C ARG A 38 6.07 -25.85 7.99
N ALA A 39 6.92 -25.92 6.96
CA ALA A 39 7.96 -24.92 6.74
C ALA A 39 7.38 -23.51 7.06
N PRO A 40 8.03 -22.73 7.94
CA PRO A 40 7.45 -21.50 8.45
C PRO A 40 7.13 -20.57 7.29
N ASP A 41 5.90 -20.05 7.26
CA ASP A 41 5.44 -19.16 6.21
C ASP A 41 6.37 -17.93 6.12
N PRO A 42 7.16 -17.78 5.03
CA PRO A 42 8.18 -16.74 4.93
C PRO A 42 7.55 -15.35 4.99
N LEU A 43 6.32 -15.21 4.49
CA LEU A 43 5.57 -13.96 4.51
C LEU A 43 5.18 -13.58 5.95
N ALA A 44 4.76 -14.56 6.75
CA ALA A 44 4.43 -14.35 8.17
C ALA A 44 5.67 -13.97 8.99
N GLY A 45 6.85 -14.51 8.64
CA GLY A 45 8.13 -14.09 9.21
C GLY A 45 8.51 -12.65 8.86
N ARG A 46 8.21 -12.20 7.63
CA ARG A 46 8.55 -10.86 7.11
C ARG A 46 7.61 -9.75 7.58
N LEU A 47 6.31 -10.03 7.66
CA LEU A 47 5.25 -9.03 7.88
C LEU A 47 4.46 -9.23 9.18
N GLY A 48 4.68 -10.35 9.88
CA GLY A 48 3.90 -10.75 11.04
C GLY A 48 2.67 -11.56 10.66
N ALA A 49 2.45 -12.66 11.39
CA ALA A 49 1.39 -13.62 11.08
C ALA A 49 -0.04 -13.03 11.14
N ALA A 50 -0.27 -12.02 11.98
CA ALA A 50 -1.58 -11.37 12.09
C ALA A 50 -1.96 -10.59 10.82
N LEU A 51 -1.05 -9.76 10.30
CA LEU A 51 -1.26 -9.00 9.08
C LEU A 51 -1.46 -9.93 7.89
N VAL A 52 -0.64 -10.98 7.76
CA VAL A 52 -0.73 -11.96 6.67
C VAL A 52 -2.07 -12.70 6.68
N ARG A 53 -2.52 -13.21 7.83
CA ARG A 53 -3.83 -13.88 7.94
C ARG A 53 -4.97 -12.93 7.57
N MET A 54 -4.94 -11.69 8.09
CA MET A 54 -5.96 -10.69 7.78
C MET A 54 -5.99 -10.37 6.29
N ARG A 55 -4.84 -10.11 5.66
CA ARG A 55 -4.76 -9.77 4.24
C ARG A 55 -5.19 -10.90 3.32
N ARG A 56 -4.77 -12.14 3.60
CA ARG A 56 -5.23 -13.32 2.85
C ARG A 56 -6.74 -13.53 2.95
N GLY A 57 -7.31 -13.33 4.15
CA GLY A 57 -8.76 -13.40 4.35
C GLY A 57 -9.50 -12.36 3.51
N LEU A 58 -9.09 -11.10 3.57
CA LEU A 58 -9.71 -10.01 2.79
C LEU A 58 -9.57 -10.21 1.27
N GLU A 59 -8.43 -10.73 0.80
CA GLU A 59 -8.26 -11.10 -0.60
C GLU A 59 -9.16 -12.25 -1.02
N GLN A 60 -9.32 -13.27 -0.17
CA GLN A 60 -10.21 -14.39 -0.43
C GLN A 60 -11.67 -13.95 -0.45
N ASP A 61 -12.12 -13.18 0.54
CA ASP A 61 -13.47 -12.61 0.59
C ASP A 61 -13.78 -11.78 -0.67
N TYR A 62 -12.79 -11.01 -1.14
CA TYR A 62 -12.93 -10.26 -2.38
C TYR A 62 -13.07 -11.17 -3.60
N ARG A 63 -12.24 -12.21 -3.74
CA ARG A 63 -12.35 -13.21 -4.82
C ARG A 63 -13.71 -13.90 -4.81
N ASP A 64 -14.14 -14.37 -3.64
CA ASP A 64 -15.42 -15.05 -3.44
C ASP A 64 -16.59 -14.13 -3.78
N SER A 65 -16.50 -12.83 -3.43
CA SER A 65 -17.50 -11.84 -3.83
C SER A 65 -17.58 -11.71 -5.35
N ILE A 66 -16.45 -11.60 -6.04
CA ILE A 66 -16.41 -11.47 -7.51
C ILE A 66 -16.97 -12.72 -8.19
N GLU A 67 -16.68 -13.91 -7.67
CA GLU A 67 -17.20 -15.18 -8.16
C GLU A 67 -18.70 -15.33 -7.89
N ALA A 68 -19.18 -15.00 -6.69
CA ALA A 68 -20.60 -15.02 -6.36
C ALA A 68 -21.41 -14.08 -7.26
N HIS A 69 -20.89 -12.89 -7.57
CA HIS A 69 -21.52 -11.96 -8.52
C HIS A 69 -21.49 -12.50 -9.96
N ARG A 70 -20.47 -13.26 -10.35
CA ARG A 70 -20.41 -13.94 -11.67
C ARG A 70 -21.54 -14.96 -11.84
N TYR A 71 -21.92 -15.67 -10.77
CA TYR A 71 -22.97 -16.70 -10.82
C TYR A 71 -24.39 -16.18 -10.52
N ARG A 72 -24.53 -15.11 -9.73
CA ARG A 72 -25.85 -14.59 -9.32
C ARG A 72 -26.49 -13.61 -10.31
N PHE A 73 -25.75 -13.04 -11.26
CA PHE A 73 -26.28 -12.00 -12.13
C PHE A 73 -25.72 -12.04 -13.57
N LEU A 74 -26.62 -12.33 -14.53
CA LEU A 74 -26.65 -11.71 -15.87
C LEU A 74 -26.94 -10.18 -15.80
N GLY A 75 -27.13 -9.64 -14.59
CA GLY A 75 -27.26 -8.23 -14.29
C GLY A 75 -25.91 -7.54 -14.23
N LEU A 76 -25.69 -6.71 -15.22
CA LEU A 76 -24.59 -5.76 -15.34
C LEU A 76 -24.45 -4.88 -14.09
N GLU A 77 -23.50 -5.23 -13.22
CA GLU A 77 -22.90 -4.30 -12.24
C GLU A 77 -22.63 -2.96 -12.93
N ARG A 78 -23.11 -1.84 -12.38
CA ARG A 78 -22.97 -0.49 -13.00
C ARG A 78 -21.53 -0.20 -13.42
N GLY A 79 -20.53 -0.65 -12.65
CA GLY A 79 -19.11 -0.54 -13.01
C GLY A 79 -18.73 -1.35 -14.25
N ARG A 80 -19.05 -2.65 -14.28
CA ARG A 80 -18.73 -3.54 -15.43
C ARG A 80 -19.43 -3.09 -16.72
N LEU A 81 -20.68 -2.65 -16.61
CA LEU A 81 -21.40 -2.07 -17.74
C LEU A 81 -20.71 -0.81 -18.27
N THR A 82 -20.31 0.08 -17.37
CA THR A 82 -19.66 1.32 -17.78
C THR A 82 -18.34 1.03 -18.49
N HIS A 83 -17.54 0.09 -17.98
CA HIS A 83 -16.29 -0.33 -18.63
C HIS A 83 -16.53 -0.97 -20.00
N LEU A 84 -17.52 -1.87 -20.11
CA LEU A 84 -17.90 -2.48 -21.39
C LEU A 84 -18.40 -1.43 -22.39
N LEU A 85 -19.22 -0.48 -21.95
CA LEU A 85 -19.73 0.61 -22.80
C LEU A 85 -18.60 1.54 -23.27
N ILE A 86 -17.62 1.83 -22.41
CA ILE A 86 -16.43 2.60 -22.81
C ILE A 86 -15.65 1.83 -23.87
N GLU A 87 -15.39 0.55 -23.66
CA GLU A 87 -14.65 -0.26 -24.62
C GLU A 87 -15.37 -0.35 -25.97
N LEU A 88 -16.67 -0.66 -25.96
CA LEU A 88 -17.51 -0.69 -27.15
C LEU A 88 -17.56 0.68 -27.83
N GLY A 89 -17.67 1.77 -27.07
CA GLY A 89 -17.66 3.13 -27.60
C GLY A 89 -16.33 3.52 -28.25
N VAL A 90 -15.20 3.16 -27.64
CA VAL A 90 -13.86 3.38 -28.21
C VAL A 90 -13.69 2.58 -29.51
N ARG A 91 -14.18 1.34 -29.54
CA ARG A 91 -14.15 0.49 -30.75
C ARG A 91 -15.06 1.06 -31.85
N ALA A 92 -16.30 1.40 -31.54
CA ALA A 92 -17.28 1.92 -32.48
C ALA A 92 -16.90 3.29 -33.06
N SER A 93 -16.21 4.13 -32.30
CA SER A 93 -15.72 5.44 -32.76
C SER A 93 -14.47 5.37 -33.66
N GLY A 94 -13.87 4.19 -33.86
CA GLY A 94 -12.63 4.03 -34.62
C GLY A 94 -11.39 4.59 -33.91
N LEU A 95 -11.50 4.94 -32.61
CA LEU A 95 -10.43 5.59 -31.86
C LEU A 95 -9.47 4.62 -31.16
N SER A 96 -9.69 3.29 -31.24
CA SER A 96 -8.87 2.28 -30.58
C SER A 96 -7.37 2.44 -30.84
N ALA A 97 -6.98 2.65 -32.10
CA ALA A 97 -5.58 2.81 -32.47
C ALA A 97 -4.95 4.08 -31.86
N ARG A 98 -5.72 5.18 -31.81
CA ARG A 98 -5.30 6.42 -31.16
C ARG A 98 -5.18 6.23 -29.64
N GLY A 99 -6.17 5.58 -29.02
CA GLY A 99 -6.17 5.28 -27.59
C GLY A 99 -4.94 4.46 -27.18
N ARG A 100 -4.62 3.40 -27.94
CA ARG A 100 -3.44 2.57 -27.68
C ARG A 100 -2.12 3.31 -27.87
N ARG A 101 -2.01 4.13 -28.93
CA ARG A 101 -0.83 5.01 -29.10
C ARG A 101 -0.67 5.98 -27.94
N ASN A 102 -1.76 6.58 -27.47
CA ASN A 102 -1.71 7.47 -26.31
C ASN A 102 -1.28 6.71 -25.04
N ALA A 103 -1.75 5.47 -24.86
CA ALA A 103 -1.39 4.63 -23.71
C ALA A 103 0.10 4.23 -23.68
N THR A 104 0.79 4.25 -24.82
CA THR A 104 2.23 3.98 -24.92
C THR A 104 3.08 5.23 -25.14
N THR A 105 2.48 6.42 -25.13
CA THR A 105 3.21 7.69 -25.25
C THR A 105 3.32 8.33 -23.87
N LEU A 106 4.34 7.93 -23.11
CA LEU A 106 4.54 8.40 -21.73
C LEU A 106 5.12 9.81 -21.68
N ALA A 107 4.45 10.70 -20.95
CA ALA A 107 5.02 11.98 -20.55
C ALA A 107 6.11 11.79 -19.48
N LEU A 108 7.10 12.69 -19.47
CA LEU A 108 8.04 12.83 -18.36
C LEU A 108 7.66 14.09 -17.66
N VAL A 109 7.37 13.95 -16.38
CA VAL A 109 7.01 15.05 -15.51
C VAL A 109 8.16 15.24 -14.54
N GLU A 110 8.80 16.40 -14.58
CA GLU A 110 9.80 16.76 -13.57
C GLU A 110 9.18 17.74 -12.57
N ARG A 111 9.34 17.45 -11.27
CA ARG A 111 8.79 18.26 -10.19
C ARG A 111 9.87 18.65 -9.21
N THR A 112 9.98 19.94 -8.97
CA THR A 112 10.74 20.46 -7.85
C THR A 112 9.86 20.43 -6.61
N VAL A 113 10.28 19.70 -5.58
CA VAL A 113 9.51 19.51 -4.35
C VAL A 113 10.22 20.21 -3.20
N PRO A 114 9.73 21.38 -2.75
CA PRO A 114 10.28 22.04 -1.58
C PRO A 114 9.93 21.25 -0.31
N ILE A 115 10.95 20.86 0.46
CA ILE A 115 10.83 20.16 1.73
C ILE A 115 11.42 21.03 2.84
N ALA A 116 10.60 21.37 3.82
CA ALA A 116 11.07 22.05 5.02
C ALA A 116 11.99 21.13 5.83
N ALA A 117 13.06 21.69 6.40
CA ALA A 117 14.06 20.95 7.17
C ALA A 117 14.75 19.80 6.40
N LEU A 118 14.80 19.84 5.06
CA LEU A 118 15.58 18.89 4.28
C LEU A 118 17.09 19.06 4.58
N PRO A 119 17.81 18.00 5.02
CA PRO A 119 19.23 18.08 5.27
C PRO A 119 20.00 18.42 3.99
N GLY A 120 21.09 19.18 4.14
CA GLY A 120 21.89 19.66 3.01
C GLY A 120 22.29 18.59 1.99
N PRO A 121 22.77 17.39 2.41
CA PRO A 121 23.14 16.32 1.48
C PRO A 121 22.00 15.80 0.59
N PHE A 122 20.75 16.03 0.97
CA PHE A 122 19.56 15.61 0.21
C PHE A 122 19.01 16.70 -0.72
N ASP A 123 19.55 17.91 -0.70
CA ASP A 123 19.18 18.94 -1.68
C ASP A 123 19.60 18.49 -3.08
N GLY A 124 18.63 18.43 -3.98
CA GLY A 124 18.80 17.91 -5.33
C GLY A 124 18.58 16.41 -5.46
N LEU A 125 18.20 15.68 -4.41
CA LEU A 125 17.84 14.25 -4.52
C LEU A 125 16.74 14.07 -5.57
N ARG A 126 16.99 13.21 -6.56
CA ARG A 126 16.08 12.88 -7.65
C ARG A 126 15.46 11.51 -7.43
N ILE A 127 14.14 11.48 -7.26
CA ILE A 127 13.33 10.27 -7.06
C ILE A 127 12.56 9.98 -8.33
N LEU A 128 12.83 8.84 -8.97
CA LEU A 128 11.95 8.29 -10.02
C LEU A 128 10.70 7.70 -9.36
N HIS A 129 9.52 8.18 -9.75
CA HIS A 129 8.24 7.69 -9.27
C HIS A 129 7.47 7.03 -10.42
N LEU A 130 7.19 5.74 -10.26
CA LEU A 130 6.33 4.96 -11.13
C LEU A 130 5.13 4.45 -10.33
N SER A 131 3.97 4.40 -10.97
CA SER A 131 2.72 3.96 -10.34
C SER A 131 1.79 3.34 -11.37
N ASP A 132 0.85 2.53 -10.90
CA ASP A 132 -0.23 1.93 -11.70
C ASP A 132 0.31 1.34 -13.01
N LEU A 133 1.22 0.36 -12.87
CA LEU A 133 1.96 -0.18 -14.00
C LEU A 133 1.11 -1.15 -14.83
N HIS A 134 0.26 -1.97 -14.19
CA HIS A 134 -0.63 -2.96 -14.83
C HIS A 134 0.09 -3.73 -15.95
N LEU A 135 1.24 -4.31 -15.61
CA LEU A 135 2.25 -4.78 -16.56
C LEU A 135 1.80 -5.99 -17.39
N ASP A 136 0.75 -6.67 -16.95
CA ASP A 136 0.11 -7.82 -17.56
C ASP A 136 -1.04 -7.45 -18.52
N LEU A 137 -1.37 -6.17 -18.68
CA LEU A 137 -2.44 -5.73 -19.59
C LEU A 137 -2.02 -5.72 -21.07
N ASP A 138 -0.83 -5.17 -21.36
CA ASP A 138 -0.30 -5.04 -22.72
C ASP A 138 1.22 -4.94 -22.70
N ALA A 139 1.92 -5.88 -23.34
CA ALA A 139 3.37 -5.89 -23.42
C ALA A 139 3.96 -4.60 -24.03
N ALA A 140 3.21 -3.90 -24.89
CA ALA A 140 3.64 -2.63 -25.46
C ALA A 140 3.80 -1.53 -24.41
N ILE A 141 3.01 -1.57 -23.33
CA ILE A 141 3.11 -0.62 -22.20
C ILE A 141 4.44 -0.84 -21.48
N LEU A 142 4.80 -2.09 -21.16
CA LEU A 142 6.09 -2.41 -20.54
C LEU A 142 7.26 -1.88 -21.39
N GLN A 143 7.25 -2.13 -22.71
CA GLN A 143 8.31 -1.67 -23.59
C GLN A 143 8.39 -0.14 -23.64
N ALA A 144 7.25 0.54 -23.64
CA ALA A 144 7.20 2.00 -23.59
C ALA A 144 7.75 2.56 -22.26
N ILE A 145 7.43 1.92 -21.12
CA ILE A 145 7.99 2.28 -19.81
C ILE A 145 9.51 2.09 -19.83
N ILE A 146 10.01 0.93 -20.27
CA ILE A 146 11.44 0.64 -20.36
C ILE A 146 12.16 1.69 -21.21
N ALA A 147 11.64 1.99 -22.41
CA ALA A 147 12.20 3.01 -23.29
C ALA A 147 12.21 4.39 -22.63
N ARG A 148 11.21 4.69 -21.79
CA ARG A 148 11.07 5.97 -21.12
C ARG A 148 12.01 6.16 -19.95
N VAL A 149 12.25 5.11 -19.16
CA VAL A 149 13.05 5.19 -17.91
C VAL A 149 14.54 5.05 -18.16
N ARG A 150 14.94 4.27 -19.18
CA ARG A 150 16.35 3.97 -19.49
C ARG A 150 17.27 5.21 -19.62
N PRO A 151 16.87 6.34 -20.24
CA PRO A 151 17.75 7.49 -20.37
C PRO A 151 17.71 8.45 -19.15
N LEU A 152 16.90 8.17 -18.13
CA LEU A 152 16.68 9.10 -17.02
C LEU A 152 17.80 9.00 -15.98
N SER A 153 18.24 10.16 -15.48
CA SER A 153 19.13 10.25 -14.32
C SER A 153 18.32 10.50 -13.05
N TYR A 154 18.54 9.67 -12.03
CA TYR A 154 17.91 9.75 -10.71
C TYR A 154 18.73 8.97 -9.68
N ASP A 155 18.48 9.22 -8.38
CA ASP A 155 19.24 8.62 -7.28
C ASP A 155 18.57 7.33 -6.75
N LEU A 156 17.23 7.31 -6.71
CA LEU A 156 16.44 6.14 -6.30
C LEU A 156 15.10 6.07 -7.04
N CYS A 157 14.48 4.89 -7.04
CA CYS A 157 13.18 4.64 -7.64
C CYS A 157 12.15 4.23 -6.58
N VAL A 158 10.92 4.71 -6.71
CA VAL A 158 9.77 4.32 -5.91
C VAL A 158 8.62 3.84 -6.80
N LEU A 159 8.05 2.69 -6.44
CA LEU A 159 6.92 2.05 -7.11
C LEU A 159 5.70 2.11 -6.18
N THR A 160 4.64 2.80 -6.57
CA THR A 160 3.47 2.99 -5.69
C THR A 160 2.31 2.05 -6.00
N GLY A 161 2.60 0.80 -6.36
CA GLY A 161 1.60 -0.27 -6.47
C GLY A 161 0.84 -0.36 -7.80
N ASP A 162 -0.08 -1.33 -7.85
CA ASP A 162 -0.84 -1.82 -9.01
C ASP A 162 0.08 -2.30 -10.13
N TYR A 163 0.81 -3.38 -9.84
CA TYR A 163 1.57 -4.13 -10.83
C TYR A 163 0.66 -5.00 -11.69
N CYS A 164 -0.39 -5.57 -11.10
CA CYS A 164 -1.38 -6.41 -11.77
C CYS A 164 -2.57 -5.59 -12.29
N ALA A 165 -3.10 -5.97 -13.45
CA ALA A 165 -4.30 -5.40 -14.06
C ALA A 165 -5.58 -5.67 -13.25
N SER A 166 -5.57 -6.72 -12.44
CA SER A 166 -6.70 -7.20 -11.66
C SER A 166 -6.26 -7.79 -10.32
N ALA A 167 -7.03 -7.55 -9.27
CA ALA A 167 -6.89 -8.21 -7.96
C ALA A 167 -7.26 -9.70 -7.97
N VAL A 168 -7.94 -10.17 -9.02
CA VAL A 168 -8.33 -11.57 -9.19
C VAL A 168 -7.67 -12.11 -10.45
N GLY A 169 -6.97 -13.23 -10.29
CA GLY A 169 -6.25 -13.89 -11.38
C GLY A 169 -4.79 -14.16 -11.02
N PRO A 170 -4.02 -14.73 -11.96
CA PRO A 170 -2.60 -14.97 -11.80
C PRO A 170 -1.81 -13.66 -11.76
N CYS A 171 -0.88 -13.54 -10.80
CA CYS A 171 0.04 -12.39 -10.70
C CYS A 171 1.38 -12.66 -11.41
N GLU A 172 1.62 -13.91 -11.82
CA GLU A 172 2.85 -14.38 -12.46
C GLU A 172 3.20 -13.58 -13.74
N PRO A 173 2.26 -13.22 -14.62
CA PRO A 173 2.57 -12.39 -15.80
C PRO A 173 3.08 -11.00 -15.40
N ALA A 174 2.48 -10.36 -14.39
CA ALA A 174 2.92 -9.07 -13.89
C ALA A 174 4.29 -9.15 -13.23
N LEU A 175 4.55 -10.21 -12.45
CA LEU A 175 5.87 -10.48 -11.84
C LEU A 175 6.95 -10.70 -12.91
N ALA A 176 6.65 -11.47 -13.95
CA ALA A 176 7.57 -11.71 -15.06
C ALA A 176 7.88 -10.42 -15.83
N ALA A 177 6.89 -9.54 -16.02
CA ALA A 177 7.08 -8.24 -16.62
C ALA A 177 7.87 -7.28 -15.71
N LEU A 178 7.63 -7.31 -14.40
CA LEU A 178 8.41 -6.52 -13.43
C LEU A 178 9.88 -6.98 -13.40
N ALA A 179 10.13 -8.29 -13.51
CA ALA A 179 11.47 -8.84 -13.63
C ALA A 179 12.18 -8.38 -14.91
N GLN A 180 11.44 -8.14 -16.01
CA GLN A 180 11.99 -7.54 -17.23
C GLN A 180 12.27 -6.03 -17.09
N LEU A 181 11.44 -5.30 -16.32
CA LEU A 181 11.64 -3.87 -16.07
C LEU A 181 12.82 -3.61 -15.14
N ARG A 182 12.99 -4.43 -14.09
CA ARG A 182 13.94 -4.22 -12.99
C ARG A 182 15.39 -3.91 -13.43
N PRO A 183 16.00 -4.57 -14.45
CA PRO A 183 17.35 -4.28 -14.92
C PRO A 183 17.51 -2.89 -15.55
N HIS A 184 16.41 -2.25 -15.96
CA HIS A 184 16.39 -0.89 -16.50
C HIS A 184 16.18 0.17 -15.43
N LEU A 185 16.02 -0.24 -14.16
CA LEU A 185 15.95 0.66 -13.03
C LEU A 185 17.28 0.66 -12.26
N HIS A 186 17.88 1.83 -12.13
CA HIS A 186 19.14 2.05 -11.43
C HIS A 186 18.91 2.45 -9.96
N GLY A 187 19.93 2.26 -9.13
CA GLY A 187 19.89 2.61 -7.70
C GLY A 187 18.95 1.72 -6.86
N PRO A 188 18.73 2.09 -5.59
CA PRO A 188 17.75 1.45 -4.73
C PRO A 188 16.33 1.61 -5.29
N VAL A 189 15.53 0.53 -5.23
CA VAL A 189 14.12 0.54 -5.63
C VAL A 189 13.27 0.19 -4.41
N TYR A 190 12.34 1.06 -4.07
CA TYR A 190 11.38 0.88 -2.98
C TYR A 190 9.97 0.76 -3.53
N ALA A 191 9.11 0.03 -2.84
CA ALA A 191 7.78 -0.27 -3.34
C ALA A 191 6.73 -0.32 -2.23
N VAL A 192 5.48 -0.08 -2.62
CA VAL A 192 4.29 -0.50 -1.87
C VAL A 192 3.40 -1.36 -2.77
N LEU A 193 2.42 -2.05 -2.17
CA LEU A 193 1.39 -2.79 -2.90
C LEU A 193 0.20 -1.88 -3.19
N GLY A 194 -0.44 -2.11 -4.34
CA GLY A 194 -1.71 -1.50 -4.70
C GLY A 194 -2.90 -2.38 -4.35
N ASN A 195 -4.09 -1.89 -4.71
CA ASN A 195 -5.32 -2.65 -4.50
C ASN A 195 -5.40 -3.89 -5.38
N ASN A 196 -4.76 -3.89 -6.54
CA ASN A 196 -4.73 -5.04 -7.45
C ASN A 196 -3.67 -6.07 -7.07
N ASP A 197 -2.78 -5.74 -6.16
CA ASP A 197 -1.66 -6.61 -5.84
C ASP A 197 -2.00 -7.51 -4.65
N SER A 198 -1.70 -8.79 -4.80
CA SER A 198 -1.79 -9.75 -3.70
C SER A 198 -0.61 -9.61 -2.76
N ILE A 199 -0.84 -9.84 -1.47
CA ILE A 199 0.24 -9.94 -0.47
C ILE A 199 1.23 -11.08 -0.80
N GLU A 200 0.84 -12.08 -1.61
CA GLU A 200 1.75 -13.13 -2.08
C GLU A 200 2.83 -12.60 -3.05
N MET A 201 2.68 -11.39 -3.58
CA MET A 201 3.69 -10.76 -4.44
C MET A 201 4.90 -10.28 -3.64
N VAL A 202 4.83 -10.22 -2.31
CA VAL A 202 5.92 -9.67 -1.49
C VAL A 202 7.24 -10.43 -1.66
N PRO A 203 7.30 -11.77 -1.45
CA PRO A 203 8.55 -12.49 -1.60
C PRO A 203 9.15 -12.43 -3.02
N PRO A 204 8.41 -12.61 -4.13
CA PRO A 204 8.99 -12.53 -5.47
C PRO A 204 9.41 -11.10 -5.85
N ILE A 205 8.71 -10.05 -5.40
CA ILE A 205 9.15 -8.67 -5.62
C ILE A 205 10.45 -8.39 -4.85
N GLU A 206 10.52 -8.80 -3.58
CA GLU A 206 11.75 -8.63 -2.79
C GLU A 206 12.93 -9.44 -3.36
N ALA A 207 12.67 -10.62 -3.95
CA ALA A 207 13.68 -11.41 -4.66
C ALA A 207 14.26 -10.71 -5.90
N LEU A 208 13.57 -9.71 -6.47
CA LEU A 208 14.10 -8.85 -7.54
C LEU A 208 14.98 -7.70 -7.00
N GLY A 209 15.27 -7.68 -5.70
CA GLY A 209 16.00 -6.59 -5.05
C GLY A 209 15.21 -5.28 -5.01
N ILE A 210 13.88 -5.37 -4.91
CA ILE A 210 12.97 -4.25 -4.68
C ILE A 210 12.52 -4.30 -3.22
N ARG A 211 12.81 -3.27 -2.43
CA ARG A 211 12.41 -3.24 -1.02
C ARG A 211 10.95 -2.83 -0.89
N LEU A 212 10.08 -3.77 -0.54
CA LEU A 212 8.71 -3.47 -0.19
C LEU A 212 8.62 -2.87 1.21
N LEU A 213 7.77 -1.85 1.35
CA LEU A 213 7.46 -1.17 2.61
C LEU A 213 5.98 -1.36 2.91
N ILE A 214 5.66 -2.20 3.89
CA ILE A 214 4.26 -2.52 4.25
C ILE A 214 4.05 -2.14 5.71
N ASN A 215 3.49 -0.94 5.92
CA ASN A 215 3.27 -0.34 7.24
C ASN A 215 4.57 -0.20 8.04
N GLU A 216 5.67 0.12 7.36
CA GLU A 216 7.00 0.24 7.94
C GLU A 216 7.74 1.44 7.34
N SER A 217 8.86 1.81 7.95
CA SER A 217 9.76 2.85 7.44
C SER A 217 11.22 2.46 7.59
N LEU A 218 12.06 3.12 6.81
CA LEU A 218 13.52 3.01 6.90
C LEU A 218 14.18 4.38 6.69
N PRO A 219 15.38 4.59 7.25
CA PRO A 219 16.18 5.75 6.92
C PRO A 219 16.89 5.55 5.57
N ILE A 220 16.90 6.59 4.75
CA ILE A 220 17.84 6.77 3.65
C ILE A 220 18.95 7.65 4.20
N GLU A 221 20.20 7.20 4.09
CA GLU A 221 21.36 7.90 4.65
C GLU A 221 22.20 8.52 3.52
N ARG A 222 22.60 9.79 3.69
CA ARG A 222 23.49 10.49 2.75
C ARG A 222 24.28 11.57 3.49
N GLY A 223 25.61 11.52 3.39
CA GLY A 223 26.49 12.52 4.02
C GLY A 223 26.34 12.62 5.55
N GLY A 224 26.07 11.50 6.23
CA GLY A 224 25.84 11.46 7.68
C GLY A 224 24.46 11.91 8.15
N GLU A 225 23.61 12.37 7.22
CA GLU A 225 22.24 12.83 7.48
C GLU A 225 21.21 11.78 7.02
N ARG A 226 19.96 11.92 7.49
CA ARG A 226 18.89 10.95 7.22
C ARG A 226 17.60 11.61 6.74
N VAL A 227 16.95 10.97 5.76
CA VAL A 227 15.55 11.20 5.37
C VAL A 227 14.83 9.87 5.49
N PHE A 228 13.63 9.85 6.09
CA PHE A 228 12.87 8.61 6.25
C PHE A 228 11.98 8.35 5.04
N LEU A 229 11.96 7.11 4.59
CA LEU A 229 11.01 6.61 3.61
C LEU A 229 10.08 5.62 4.30
N ALA A 230 8.79 5.93 4.30
CA ALA A 230 7.74 5.09 4.86
C ALA A 230 6.86 4.55 3.75
N GLY A 231 6.32 3.35 3.94
CA GLY A 231 5.30 2.79 3.07
C GLY A 231 4.18 2.19 3.87
N ILE A 232 2.96 2.33 3.37
CA ILE A 232 1.77 1.70 3.92
C ILE A 232 1.19 0.69 2.95
N ASP A 233 0.49 -0.30 3.49
CA ASP A 233 -0.34 -1.22 2.71
C ASP A 233 -1.56 -0.48 2.11
N ASP A 234 -2.38 -1.19 1.35
CA ASP A 234 -3.50 -0.60 0.59
C ASP A 234 -4.53 0.12 1.49
N PRO A 235 -4.74 1.45 1.31
CA PRO A 235 -5.75 2.22 2.03
C PRO A 235 -7.13 2.21 1.36
N ASN A 236 -7.28 1.64 0.16
CA ASN A 236 -8.49 1.72 -0.65
C ASN A 236 -9.38 0.47 -0.55
N ARG A 237 -8.93 -0.69 -1.07
CA ARG A 237 -9.72 -1.92 -1.18
C ARG A 237 -9.66 -2.74 0.09
N TYR A 238 -8.46 -3.13 0.51
CA TYR A 238 -8.24 -3.97 1.68
C TYR A 238 -8.19 -3.15 2.97
N ARG A 239 -7.82 -1.88 2.87
CA ARG A 239 -7.81 -0.90 3.97
C ARG A 239 -6.94 -1.35 5.15
N THR A 240 -5.89 -2.10 4.86
CA THR A 240 -4.93 -2.65 5.82
C THR A 240 -3.71 -1.75 6.05
N HIS A 241 -3.71 -0.54 5.47
CA HIS A 241 -2.79 0.52 5.83
C HIS A 241 -2.77 0.80 7.34
N ASN A 242 -1.58 1.08 7.88
CA ASN A 242 -1.38 1.49 9.26
C ASN A 242 -0.28 2.57 9.27
N LEU A 243 -0.71 3.83 9.34
CA LEU A 243 0.20 4.98 9.29
C LEU A 243 1.00 5.12 10.58
N GLU A 244 0.41 4.78 11.72
CA GLU A 244 1.03 4.83 13.04
C GLU A 244 2.23 3.86 13.09
N ALA A 245 2.05 2.63 12.60
CA ALA A 245 3.12 1.65 12.48
C ALA A 245 4.23 2.13 11.52
N ALA A 246 3.86 2.69 10.37
CA ALA A 246 4.82 3.22 9.41
C ALA A 246 5.63 4.41 9.98
N ALA A 247 4.99 5.24 10.81
CA ALA A 247 5.62 6.40 11.44
C ALA A 247 6.38 6.09 12.74
N ALA A 248 6.16 4.91 13.34
CA ALA A 248 6.65 4.60 14.69
C ALA A 248 8.16 4.74 14.87
N ALA A 249 8.95 4.43 13.84
CA ALA A 249 10.42 4.51 13.87
C ALA A 249 10.97 5.88 13.42
N ILE A 250 10.11 6.83 13.05
CA ILE A 250 10.50 8.13 12.51
C ILE A 250 10.66 9.13 13.66
N PRO A 251 11.84 9.75 13.84
CA PRO A 251 12.00 10.83 14.80
C PRO A 251 11.08 12.02 14.49
N PRO A 252 10.51 12.71 15.50
CA PRO A 252 9.50 13.76 15.29
C PRO A 252 9.88 14.88 14.30
N ASP A 253 11.16 15.25 14.25
CA ASP A 253 11.66 16.35 13.40
C ASP A 253 12.38 15.86 12.14
N ALA A 254 12.43 14.55 11.91
CA ALA A 254 13.07 13.99 10.72
C ALA A 254 12.15 14.12 9.50
N PRO A 255 12.63 14.64 8.36
CA PRO A 255 11.83 14.67 7.15
C PRO A 255 11.49 13.26 6.69
N ALA A 256 10.20 13.03 6.44
CA ALA A 256 9.68 11.74 6.03
C ALA A 256 8.86 11.83 4.73
N ILE A 257 9.10 10.86 3.85
CA ILE A 257 8.38 10.67 2.59
C ILE A 257 7.49 9.43 2.75
N LEU A 258 6.20 9.57 2.51
CA LEU A 258 5.24 8.48 2.54
C LEU A 258 4.96 7.97 1.12
N LEU A 259 5.12 6.67 0.93
CA LEU A 259 4.63 5.92 -0.22
C LEU A 259 3.28 5.29 0.15
N ALA A 260 2.28 5.52 -0.68
CA ALA A 260 0.98 4.90 -0.56
C ALA A 260 0.45 4.62 -1.96
N HIS A 261 -0.36 3.58 -2.14
CA HIS A 261 -0.95 3.38 -3.46
C HIS A 261 -2.00 4.45 -3.80
N ALA A 262 -2.81 4.86 -2.83
CA ALA A 262 -3.94 5.74 -3.09
C ALA A 262 -3.92 7.01 -2.19
N PRO A 263 -4.53 8.14 -2.61
CA PRO A 263 -4.42 9.42 -1.92
C PRO A 263 -5.30 9.55 -0.66
N GLU A 264 -6.19 8.60 -0.39
CA GLU A 264 -7.16 8.61 0.71
C GLU A 264 -6.58 8.99 2.10
N PRO A 265 -5.39 8.49 2.52
CA PRO A 265 -4.86 8.77 3.85
C PRO A 265 -4.20 10.16 4.00
N PHE A 266 -4.22 11.04 2.98
CA PHE A 266 -3.45 12.29 2.96
C PHE A 266 -3.64 13.19 4.20
N ARG A 267 -4.85 13.23 4.78
CA ARG A 267 -5.13 14.05 5.97
C ARG A 267 -4.44 13.50 7.20
N ALA A 268 -4.51 12.19 7.41
CA ALA A 268 -3.87 11.52 8.53
C ALA A 268 -2.34 11.56 8.37
N ALA A 269 -1.83 11.32 7.16
CA ALA A 269 -0.41 11.45 6.84
C ALA A 269 0.13 12.85 7.17
N ALA A 270 -0.57 13.91 6.76
CA ALA A 270 -0.15 15.27 7.09
C ALA A 270 -0.21 15.57 8.61
N SER A 271 -1.15 14.98 9.34
CA SER A 271 -1.23 15.12 10.80
C SER A 271 -0.09 14.41 11.52
N LEU A 272 0.47 13.34 10.94
CA LEU A 272 1.66 12.63 11.43
C LEU A 272 2.98 13.29 11.01
N GLY A 273 2.94 14.43 10.32
CA GLY A 273 4.14 15.21 10.00
C GLY A 273 4.92 14.75 8.76
N PHE A 274 4.38 13.85 7.94
CA PHE A 274 5.00 13.51 6.66
C PHE A 274 5.18 14.78 5.80
N ALA A 275 6.36 14.94 5.21
CA ALA A 275 6.71 16.11 4.42
C ALA A 275 6.30 15.97 2.94
N LEU A 276 6.31 14.74 2.43
CA LEU A 276 5.92 14.40 1.06
C LEU A 276 5.10 13.10 1.05
N MET A 277 4.01 13.07 0.30
CA MET A 277 3.27 11.86 -0.01
C MET A 277 3.27 11.59 -1.52
N LEU A 278 3.69 10.39 -1.92
CA LEU A 278 3.68 9.92 -3.31
C LEU A 278 2.69 8.76 -3.45
N CYS A 279 1.76 8.88 -4.39
CA CYS A 279 0.72 7.86 -4.64
C CYS A 279 0.25 7.83 -6.10
N GLY A 280 -0.61 6.87 -6.44
CA GLY A 280 -1.26 6.70 -7.75
C GLY A 280 -2.75 6.40 -7.61
N HIS A 281 -3.18 5.20 -8.03
CA HIS A 281 -4.53 4.62 -7.92
C HIS A 281 -5.61 5.24 -8.83
N THR A 282 -5.55 6.55 -9.01
CA THR A 282 -6.61 7.31 -9.68
C THR A 282 -6.52 7.27 -11.20
N HIS A 283 -5.35 6.89 -11.74
CA HIS A 283 -4.98 6.99 -13.15
C HIS A 283 -5.16 8.38 -13.78
N GLY A 284 -5.38 9.43 -12.98
CA GLY A 284 -5.87 10.72 -13.45
C GLY A 284 -7.21 10.64 -14.20
N GLY A 285 -7.96 9.54 -14.03
CA GLY A 285 -9.19 9.23 -14.73
C GLY A 285 -9.05 8.39 -16.01
N GLN A 286 -7.83 8.26 -16.57
CA GLN A 286 -7.47 7.52 -17.80
C GLN A 286 -8.15 7.97 -19.11
N ILE A 287 -9.48 8.09 -19.08
CA ILE A 287 -10.36 8.54 -20.15
C ILE A 287 -11.01 9.84 -19.68
N CYS A 288 -10.45 10.96 -20.13
CA CYS A 288 -10.96 12.29 -19.83
C CYS A 288 -11.64 12.91 -21.05
N LEU A 289 -12.70 13.68 -20.81
CA LEU A 289 -13.25 14.61 -21.81
C LEU A 289 -12.24 15.73 -22.11
N PRO A 290 -12.40 16.45 -23.23
CA PRO A 290 -11.62 17.66 -23.50
C PRO A 290 -11.63 18.61 -22.28
N GLY A 291 -10.47 19.18 -21.96
CA GLY A 291 -10.28 19.97 -20.74
C GLY A 291 -9.89 19.16 -19.49
N GLY A 292 -9.70 17.84 -19.61
CA GLY A 292 -9.17 17.00 -18.52
C GLY A 292 -10.20 16.56 -17.49
N PHE A 293 -11.49 16.63 -17.81
CA PHE A 293 -12.56 16.15 -16.95
C PHE A 293 -12.61 14.62 -16.97
N ALA A 294 -12.29 13.98 -15.84
CA ALA A 294 -12.32 12.53 -15.70
C ALA A 294 -13.77 12.02 -15.72
N LEU A 295 -14.08 11.10 -16.64
CA LEU A 295 -15.40 10.45 -16.69
C LEU A 295 -15.63 9.52 -15.51
N ILE A 296 -14.57 8.86 -15.06
CA ILE A 296 -14.58 7.93 -13.93
C ILE A 296 -13.33 8.20 -13.10
N SER A 297 -13.49 8.25 -11.80
CA SER A 297 -12.36 8.23 -10.87
C SER A 297 -12.74 7.33 -9.70
N HIS A 298 -12.01 6.23 -9.53
CA HIS A 298 -12.28 5.22 -8.50
C HIS A 298 -11.76 5.60 -7.11
N SER A 299 -11.60 6.90 -6.83
CA SER A 299 -11.10 7.40 -5.54
C SER A 299 -12.15 8.17 -4.76
N ARG A 300 -12.14 7.98 -3.44
CA ARG A 300 -12.97 8.74 -2.49
C ARG A 300 -12.34 10.07 -2.09
N ALA A 301 -11.08 10.29 -2.43
CA ALA A 301 -10.37 11.52 -2.08
C ALA A 301 -10.96 12.73 -2.84
N PRO A 302 -10.81 13.98 -2.34
CA PRO A 302 -11.25 15.18 -3.05
C PRO A 302 -10.55 15.37 -4.39
N GLN A 303 -11.23 15.97 -5.37
CA GLN A 303 -10.70 16.16 -6.74
C GLN A 303 -9.29 16.77 -6.80
N ARG A 304 -8.98 17.72 -5.93
CA ARG A 304 -7.68 18.41 -5.87
C ARG A 304 -6.47 17.51 -5.53
N VAL A 305 -6.69 16.31 -4.98
CA VAL A 305 -5.62 15.34 -4.67
C VAL A 305 -5.70 14.11 -5.57
N ARG A 306 -6.51 14.13 -6.63
CA ARG A 306 -6.67 12.97 -7.52
C ARG A 306 -5.68 12.92 -8.68
N ALA A 307 -4.91 13.96 -8.95
CA ALA A 307 -3.89 13.92 -9.99
C ALA A 307 -2.90 15.08 -9.85
N GLY A 308 -1.65 14.83 -10.21
CA GLY A 308 -0.59 15.83 -10.21
C GLY A 308 -0.15 16.26 -8.81
N ALA A 309 0.53 17.40 -8.75
CA ALA A 309 1.03 17.96 -7.50
C ALA A 309 -0.09 18.65 -6.72
N TRP A 310 -0.08 18.45 -5.40
CA TRP A 310 -0.99 19.08 -4.46
C TRP A 310 -0.27 19.39 -3.15
N ARG A 311 -0.91 20.19 -2.31
CA ARG A 311 -0.43 20.50 -0.97
C ARG A 311 -1.56 20.40 0.02
N TRP A 312 -1.28 19.83 1.18
CA TRP A 312 -2.21 19.81 2.30
C TRP A 312 -1.48 20.21 3.59
N ARG A 313 -1.85 21.36 4.16
CA ARG A 313 -1.08 22.01 5.23
C ARG A 313 0.38 22.20 4.78
N ARG A 314 1.34 21.67 5.54
CA ARG A 314 2.78 21.70 5.23
C ARG A 314 3.24 20.55 4.34
N MET A 315 2.42 19.51 4.17
CA MET A 315 2.78 18.32 3.40
C MET A 315 2.62 18.57 1.90
N GLN A 316 3.68 18.31 1.15
CA GLN A 316 3.64 18.21 -0.30
C GLN A 316 3.05 16.86 -0.71
N GLY A 317 2.36 16.81 -1.84
CA GLY A 317 1.81 15.57 -2.33
C GLY A 317 1.83 15.47 -3.84
N TYR A 318 1.88 14.24 -4.32
CA TYR A 318 1.78 13.95 -5.74
C TYR A 318 0.98 12.69 -5.98
N THR A 319 -0.04 12.79 -6.81
CA THR A 319 -0.84 11.66 -7.26
C THR A 319 -0.57 11.42 -8.74
N SER A 320 0.16 10.35 -9.02
CA SER A 320 0.53 9.93 -10.37
C SER A 320 -0.71 9.62 -11.19
N ARG A 321 -0.65 9.94 -12.49
CA ARG A 321 -1.65 9.48 -13.48
C ARG A 321 -1.43 8.04 -13.92
N GLY A 322 -0.38 7.39 -13.42
CA GLY A 322 0.01 6.04 -13.76
C GLY A 322 0.80 5.97 -15.06
N ALA A 323 1.75 5.04 -15.10
CA ALA A 323 2.53 4.74 -16.31
C ALA A 323 1.83 3.70 -17.21
N GLY A 324 0.99 2.85 -16.61
CA GLY A 324 0.24 1.80 -17.30
C GLY A 324 -1.13 2.24 -17.78
N SER A 325 -2.04 1.29 -17.98
CA SER A 325 -3.48 1.53 -18.19
C SER A 325 -4.25 0.45 -17.44
N SER A 326 -5.47 0.76 -17.04
CA SER A 326 -6.37 -0.15 -16.35
C SER A 326 -7.55 -0.51 -17.26
N ILE A 327 -7.98 -1.77 -17.24
CA ILE A 327 -9.15 -2.32 -17.94
C ILE A 327 -9.01 -2.37 -19.46
N ILE A 328 -8.72 -1.24 -20.11
CA ILE A 328 -8.43 -1.14 -21.54
C ILE A 328 -7.07 -0.49 -21.75
N ALA A 329 -6.31 -0.98 -22.74
CA ALA A 329 -5.04 -0.40 -23.16
C ALA A 329 -5.25 0.88 -24.00
N ALA A 330 -5.96 1.87 -23.43
CA ALA A 330 -6.28 3.13 -24.10
C ALA A 330 -6.35 4.30 -23.11
N ARG A 331 -5.83 5.46 -23.54
CA ARG A 331 -5.87 6.73 -22.79
C ARG A 331 -6.35 7.88 -23.67
N PHE A 332 -7.16 8.80 -23.12
CA PHE A 332 -7.61 10.02 -23.80
C PHE A 332 -7.57 11.22 -22.87
N ASN A 333 -6.96 12.33 -23.32
CA ASN A 333 -6.81 13.59 -22.58
C ASN A 333 -6.21 13.43 -21.16
N CYS A 334 -5.50 12.32 -20.93
CA CYS A 334 -4.83 11.98 -19.68
C CYS A 334 -3.60 11.12 -20.01
N PRO A 335 -2.51 11.74 -20.51
CA PRO A 335 -1.32 11.00 -20.91
C PRO A 335 -0.77 10.18 -19.71
N PRO A 336 -0.28 8.96 -19.94
CA PRO A 336 0.45 8.23 -18.92
C PRO A 336 1.76 8.96 -18.62
N GLU A 337 2.30 8.79 -17.42
CA GLU A 337 3.48 9.54 -16.99
C GLU A 337 4.51 8.70 -16.24
N VAL A 338 5.77 9.10 -16.42
CA VAL A 338 6.89 8.80 -15.54
C VAL A 338 7.29 10.10 -14.86
N THR A 339 7.46 10.10 -13.55
CA THR A 339 7.72 11.35 -12.81
C THR A 339 9.09 11.33 -12.13
N ILE A 340 9.85 12.42 -12.24
CA ILE A 340 11.02 12.67 -11.40
C ILE A 340 10.68 13.76 -10.38
N HIS A 341 10.87 13.46 -9.10
CA HIS A 341 10.79 14.44 -8.02
C HIS A 341 12.20 14.85 -7.61
N CYS A 342 12.55 16.11 -7.80
CA CYS A 342 13.78 16.71 -7.31
C CYS A 342 13.48 17.44 -6.00
N LEU A 343 13.95 16.88 -4.89
CA LEU A 343 13.79 17.50 -3.57
C LEU A 343 14.66 18.74 -3.48
N ARG A 344 14.10 19.81 -2.93
CA ARG A 344 14.82 21.06 -2.66
C ARG A 344 14.60 21.48 -1.23
N ARG A 345 15.67 21.98 -0.61
CA ARG A 345 15.58 22.55 0.73
C ARG A 345 14.73 23.83 0.66
N ALA A 346 13.70 23.90 1.49
CA ALA A 346 12.92 25.10 1.69
C ALA A 346 13.25 25.73 3.05
N ALA A 347 13.18 27.06 3.12
CA ALA A 347 13.20 27.75 4.40
C ALA A 347 12.02 27.27 5.26
N ALA A 348 12.26 27.03 6.55
CA ALA A 348 11.16 26.79 7.48
C ALA A 348 10.27 28.05 7.50
N PRO A 349 8.95 27.93 7.35
CA PRO A 349 8.08 29.10 7.45
C PRO A 349 8.19 29.67 8.88
N ASP A 350 8.51 30.95 8.97
CA ASP A 350 8.49 31.69 10.23
C ASP A 350 7.10 31.54 10.88
N GLY A 351 7.06 31.20 12.16
CA GLY A 351 5.85 30.84 12.91
C GLY A 351 4.88 32.01 13.19
N SER A 352 4.86 33.06 12.38
CA SER A 352 4.11 34.30 12.62
C SER A 352 3.03 34.64 11.58
N GLY A 353 2.66 33.72 10.69
CA GLY A 353 1.59 33.94 9.71
C GLY A 353 0.20 33.67 10.27
N THR A 354 -0.52 34.73 10.64
CA THR A 354 -1.97 34.73 10.88
C THR A 354 -2.73 34.13 9.70
N GLU A 355 -3.61 33.16 9.96
CA GLU A 355 -4.56 32.64 8.97
C GLU A 355 -5.52 33.76 8.56
N SER A 356 -5.39 34.29 7.34
CA SER A 356 -6.45 35.05 6.70
C SER A 356 -7.41 34.07 6.04
N VAL A 357 -8.61 33.96 6.61
CA VAL A 357 -9.78 33.30 6.02
C VAL A 357 -10.56 34.38 5.28
N ASP A 358 -10.39 34.42 3.96
CA ASP A 358 -11.39 34.94 3.03
C ASP A 358 -11.86 33.71 2.23
N GLY A 359 -13.13 33.38 2.03
CA GLY A 359 -14.41 34.06 2.16
C GLY A 359 -15.32 33.38 1.14
#